data_AF-A0A956EMG7-F1
#
_entry.id   AF-A0A956EMG7-F1
#
_cell.length_a   1.000
_cell.length_b   1.000
_cell.length_c   1.000
_cell.angle_alpha   90.00
_cell.angle_beta   90.00
_cell.angle_gamma   90.00
#
_symmetry.space_group_name_H-M   'P 1'
#
loop_
_entity.id
_entity.type
_entity.pdbx_description
1 polymer ?
#
loop_
_entity_poly.entity_id
_entity_poly.type
_entity_poly.pdbx_seq_one_letter_code
_entity_poly.pdbx_strand_id
1 'polypeptide(L)'
;QVLMEKYDPGVSIPALQSTFARLQEGLTALITGVGDAPARELGGHWPLEAQKALHTDVAAALGYDFATGRIDPAEHPFTISLGHGDTRITTHYYEDDLLAGLGGTVHETGHALYEQGLPSDLFGTGLDSAASFGLHESQSRFWENAIGRSLPFFEWLQPRLDARFPGNGKQAVDLYRAANRIQPGFIRVQ
;
A
#
# COMPACT_ATOMS: atom_id res chain seq x y z
N GLN A 1 25.67 2.67 11.56
CA GLN A 1 25.85 3.45 10.32
C GLN A 1 26.37 2.55 9.20
N VAL A 2 27.50 1.84 9.38
CA VAL A 2 28.04 0.92 8.35
C VAL A 2 27.01 -0.11 7.85
N LEU A 3 26.21 -0.72 8.72
CA LEU A 3 25.17 -1.67 8.30
C LEU A 3 24.00 -1.02 7.54
N MET A 4 23.75 0.27 7.76
CA MET A 4 22.63 1.00 7.15
C MET A 4 22.93 1.46 5.74
N GLU A 5 24.19 1.75 5.44
CA GLU A 5 24.64 2.23 4.13
C GLU A 5 24.20 1.32 2.97
N LYS A 6 24.04 0.02 3.25
CA LYS A 6 23.56 -0.98 2.28
C LYS A 6 22.08 -0.76 1.89
N TYR A 7 21.25 -0.26 2.79
CA TYR A 7 19.79 -0.17 2.61
C TYR A 7 19.36 1.25 2.26
N ASP A 8 19.96 2.24 2.92
CA ASP A 8 19.69 3.66 2.70
C ASP A 8 21.01 4.44 2.71
N PRO A 9 21.68 4.55 1.55
CA PRO A 9 22.95 5.25 1.42
C PRO A 9 22.88 6.70 1.91
N GLY A 10 23.89 7.14 2.65
CA GLY A 10 23.97 8.51 3.16
C GLY A 10 23.11 8.84 4.39
N VAL A 11 22.30 7.89 4.89
CA VAL A 11 21.57 8.08 6.15
C VAL A 11 22.51 8.03 7.35
N SER A 12 22.37 9.01 8.25
CA SER A 12 23.14 9.08 9.51
C SER A 12 22.28 8.75 10.74
N ILE A 13 22.89 8.13 11.75
CA ILE A 13 22.22 7.83 13.03
C ILE A 13 21.65 9.10 13.68
N PRO A 14 22.37 10.24 13.77
CA PRO A 14 21.82 11.46 14.34
C PRO A 14 20.56 11.96 13.62
N ALA A 15 20.53 11.88 12.29
CA ALA A 15 19.35 12.28 11.51
C ALA A 15 18.13 11.39 11.82
N LEU A 16 18.34 10.08 11.95
CA LEU A 16 17.26 9.15 12.35
C LEU A 16 16.78 9.44 13.76
N GLN A 17 17.69 9.59 14.73
CA GLN A 17 17.31 9.88 16.12
C GLN A 17 16.47 11.15 16.22
N SER A 18 16.85 12.21 15.50
CA SER A 18 16.06 13.44 15.42
C SER A 18 14.67 13.21 14.80
N THR A 19 14.60 12.41 13.74
CA THR A 19 13.33 12.07 13.07
C THR A 19 12.41 11.26 13.99
N PHE A 20 12.94 10.20 14.62
CA PHE A 20 12.18 9.35 15.54
C PHE A 20 11.70 10.10 16.77
N ALA A 21 12.50 11.00 17.34
CA ALA A 21 12.08 11.82 18.48
C ALA A 21 10.84 12.67 18.13
N ARG A 22 10.86 13.33 16.96
CA ARG A 22 9.73 14.14 16.48
C ARG A 22 8.49 13.29 16.20
N LEU A 23 8.67 12.13 15.57
CA LEU A 23 7.58 11.19 15.29
C LEU A 23 6.99 10.63 16.59
N GLN A 24 7.82 10.25 17.55
CA GLN A 24 7.37 9.73 18.84
C GLN A 24 6.50 10.75 19.57
N GLU A 25 6.95 12.01 19.67
CA GLU A 25 6.19 13.09 20.29
C GLU A 25 4.82 13.28 19.61
N GLY A 26 4.82 13.46 18.29
CA GLY A 26 3.59 13.71 17.52
C GLY A 26 2.62 12.53 17.53
N LEU A 27 3.11 11.31 17.30
CA LEU A 27 2.27 10.11 17.25
C LEU A 27 1.70 9.76 18.63
N THR A 28 2.47 9.95 19.71
CA THR A 28 1.96 9.73 21.07
C THR A 28 0.81 10.69 21.36
N ALA A 29 0.97 11.98 21.06
CA ALA A 29 -0.09 12.97 21.23
C ALA A 29 -1.34 12.65 20.38
N LEU A 30 -1.14 12.21 19.13
CA LEU A 30 -2.24 11.82 18.24
C LEU A 30 -3.00 10.60 18.77
N ILE A 31 -2.30 9.53 19.15
CA ILE A 31 -2.90 8.30 19.68
C ILE A 31 -3.67 8.60 20.98
N THR A 32 -3.09 9.38 21.89
CA THR A 32 -3.78 9.83 23.11
C THR A 32 -5.01 10.67 22.79
N GLY A 33 -4.94 11.55 21.78
CA GLY A 33 -6.06 12.38 21.35
C GLY A 33 -7.22 11.61 20.72
N VAL A 34 -6.93 10.50 20.03
CA VAL A 34 -7.96 9.58 19.49
C VAL A 34 -8.65 8.82 20.62
N GLY A 35 -7.91 8.39 21.65
CA GLY A 35 -8.45 7.70 22.82
C GLY A 35 -9.21 6.41 22.46
N ASP A 36 -10.27 6.11 23.22
CA ASP A 36 -11.10 4.90 23.03
C ASP A 36 -12.22 5.10 21.98
N ALA A 37 -11.99 5.93 20.97
CA ALA A 37 -12.96 6.13 19.90
C ALA A 37 -13.32 4.78 19.25
N PRO A 38 -14.63 4.46 19.08
CA PRO A 38 -15.03 3.16 18.58
C PRO A 38 -14.51 2.95 17.16
N ALA A 39 -13.83 1.82 16.96
CA ALA A 39 -13.38 1.40 15.65
C ALA A 39 -14.56 1.21 14.70
N ARG A 40 -14.45 1.74 13.48
CA ARG A 40 -15.40 1.44 12.40
C ARG A 40 -14.93 0.22 11.64
N GLU A 41 -15.48 -0.93 11.99
CA GLU A 41 -15.30 -2.14 11.18
C GLU A 41 -16.13 -2.01 9.90
N LEU A 42 -15.54 -2.34 8.75
CA LEU A 42 -16.31 -2.37 7.51
C LEU A 42 -17.32 -3.52 7.56
N GLY A 43 -16.86 -4.71 7.95
CA GLY A 43 -17.63 -5.96 7.98
C GLY A 43 -18.21 -6.37 6.62
N GLY A 44 -18.76 -7.58 6.57
CA GLY A 44 -19.35 -8.16 5.37
C GLY A 44 -18.57 -9.38 4.88
N HIS A 45 -19.09 -9.99 3.81
CA HIS A 45 -18.45 -11.10 3.13
C HIS A 45 -18.11 -10.68 1.70
N TRP A 46 -16.85 -10.87 1.33
CA TRP A 46 -16.27 -10.36 0.09
C TRP A 46 -15.70 -11.55 -0.70
N PRO A 47 -16.46 -12.14 -1.63
CA PRO A 47 -16.00 -13.29 -2.39
C PRO A 47 -14.67 -13.03 -3.12
N LEU A 48 -13.72 -13.95 -3.01
CA LEU A 48 -12.35 -13.78 -3.50
C LEU A 48 -12.27 -13.46 -5.00
N GLU A 49 -13.10 -14.09 -5.83
CA GLU A 49 -13.11 -13.83 -7.29
C GLU A 49 -13.52 -12.39 -7.62
N ALA A 50 -14.48 -11.82 -6.87
CA ALA A 50 -14.87 -10.42 -7.04
C ALA A 50 -13.77 -9.47 -6.54
N GLN A 51 -13.02 -9.84 -5.48
CA GLN A 51 -11.87 -9.08 -5.02
C GLN A 51 -10.73 -9.07 -6.06
N LYS A 52 -10.39 -10.22 -6.66
CA LYS A 52 -9.37 -10.30 -7.72
C LYS A 52 -9.66 -9.33 -8.86
N ALA A 53 -10.91 -9.28 -9.30
CA ALA A 53 -11.33 -8.35 -10.35
C ALA A 53 -11.24 -6.88 -9.90
N LEU A 54 -11.69 -6.56 -8.68
CA LEU A 54 -11.57 -5.21 -8.12
C LEU A 54 -10.10 -4.77 -7.98
N HIS A 55 -9.23 -5.63 -7.46
CA HIS A 55 -7.81 -5.36 -7.27
C HIS A 55 -7.11 -5.10 -8.61
N THR A 56 -7.46 -5.87 -9.64
CA THR A 56 -6.99 -5.66 -11.01
C THR A 56 -7.44 -4.30 -11.56
N ASP A 57 -8.72 -3.94 -11.38
CA ASP A 57 -9.25 -2.63 -11.81
C ASP A 57 -8.52 -1.47 -11.11
N VAL A 58 -8.25 -1.62 -9.80
CA VAL A 58 -7.56 -0.61 -9.00
C VAL A 58 -6.10 -0.46 -9.44
N ALA A 59 -5.34 -1.55 -9.56
CA ALA A 59 -3.96 -1.49 -10.01
C ALA A 59 -3.84 -0.85 -11.40
N ALA A 60 -4.71 -1.25 -12.34
CA ALA A 60 -4.77 -0.66 -13.68
C ALA A 60 -5.06 0.85 -13.63
N ALA A 61 -5.99 1.28 -12.78
CA ALA A 61 -6.34 2.70 -12.63
C ALA A 61 -5.23 3.54 -12.00
N LEU A 62 -4.37 2.94 -11.17
CA LEU A 62 -3.18 3.59 -10.63
C LEU A 62 -2.04 3.69 -11.66
N GLY A 63 -2.15 2.96 -12.78
CA GLY A 63 -1.18 3.00 -13.88
C GLY A 63 -0.27 1.78 -13.96
N TYR A 64 -0.55 0.71 -13.21
CA TYR A 64 0.23 -0.53 -13.31
C TYR A 64 0.10 -1.13 -14.71
N ASP A 65 1.23 -1.35 -15.39
CA ASP A 65 1.24 -1.92 -16.73
C ASP A 65 1.27 -3.45 -16.69
N PHE A 66 0.11 -4.04 -17.01
CA PHE A 66 -0.09 -5.49 -17.11
C PHE A 66 0.57 -6.12 -18.34
N ALA A 67 1.03 -5.34 -19.33
CA ALA A 67 1.87 -5.88 -20.40
C ALA A 67 3.27 -6.23 -19.90
N THR A 68 3.69 -5.60 -18.80
CA THR A 68 5.02 -5.77 -18.18
C THR A 68 4.94 -6.32 -16.75
N GLY A 69 3.86 -7.01 -16.41
CA GLY A 69 3.60 -7.44 -15.05
C GLY A 69 2.36 -8.31 -14.88
N ARG A 70 2.14 -8.80 -13.66
CA ARG A 70 0.96 -9.56 -13.24
C ARG A 70 0.77 -9.48 -11.72
N ILE A 71 -0.46 -9.77 -11.29
CA ILE A 71 -0.86 -9.87 -9.89
C ILE A 71 -1.19 -11.33 -9.55
N ASP A 72 -0.62 -11.83 -8.46
CA ASP A 72 -0.84 -13.20 -7.97
C ASP A 72 -1.21 -13.28 -6.50
N PRO A 73 -1.94 -14.32 -6.05
CA PRO A 73 -2.14 -14.56 -4.62
C PRO A 73 -0.84 -15.03 -3.94
N ALA A 74 -0.55 -14.49 -2.76
CA ALA A 74 0.49 -14.99 -1.86
C ALA A 74 0.09 -14.78 -0.39
N GLU A 75 0.61 -15.62 0.50
CA GLU A 75 0.37 -15.49 1.95
C GLU A 75 0.90 -14.15 2.48
N HIS A 76 2.07 -13.74 1.99
CA HIS A 76 2.70 -12.47 2.32
C HIS A 76 2.90 -11.68 1.02
N PRO A 77 2.17 -10.58 0.81
CA PRO A 77 2.33 -9.71 -0.34
C PRO A 77 3.77 -9.20 -0.48
N PHE A 78 4.21 -9.07 -1.72
CA PHE A 78 5.50 -8.48 -2.11
C PHE A 78 5.50 -8.11 -3.59
N THR A 79 6.43 -7.22 -3.93
CA THR A 79 6.77 -6.83 -5.29
C THR A 79 8.13 -7.37 -5.67
N ILE A 80 8.27 -7.84 -6.91
CA ILE A 80 9.56 -8.28 -7.45
C ILE A 80 9.71 -7.83 -8.90
N SER A 81 10.87 -7.26 -9.22
CA SER A 81 11.30 -7.00 -10.60
C SER A 81 12.23 -8.15 -11.03
N LEU A 82 11.86 -8.84 -12.12
CA LEU A 82 12.69 -9.91 -12.73
C LEU A 82 13.61 -9.36 -13.84
N GLY A 83 13.42 -8.10 -14.20
CA GLY A 83 14.12 -7.39 -15.26
C GLY A 83 13.22 -6.30 -15.85
N HIS A 84 13.77 -5.53 -16.79
CA HIS A 84 12.98 -4.52 -17.49
C HIS A 84 11.84 -5.18 -18.26
N GLY A 85 10.62 -4.68 -18.04
CA GLY A 85 9.42 -5.24 -18.64
C GLY A 85 8.81 -6.45 -17.91
N ASP A 86 9.31 -6.83 -16.72
CA ASP A 86 8.68 -7.86 -15.89
C ASP A 86 8.75 -7.51 -14.39
N THR A 87 7.77 -6.73 -13.94
CA THR A 87 7.56 -6.37 -12.53
C THR A 87 6.27 -6.99 -12.04
N ARG A 88 6.36 -7.92 -11.09
CA ARG A 88 5.22 -8.68 -10.56
C ARG A 88 4.90 -8.26 -9.14
N ILE A 89 3.62 -8.26 -8.82
CA ILE A 89 3.15 -8.05 -7.45
C ILE A 89 2.33 -9.24 -6.98
N THR A 90 2.33 -9.45 -5.67
CA THR A 90 1.45 -10.43 -5.04
C THR A 90 0.53 -9.77 -4.03
N THR A 91 -0.59 -10.41 -3.71
CA THR A 91 -1.57 -9.90 -2.75
C THR A 91 -2.24 -11.02 -1.98
N HIS A 92 -2.80 -10.71 -0.82
CA HIS A 92 -3.58 -11.64 0.00
C HIS A 92 -5.02 -11.15 0.03
N TYR A 93 -5.97 -12.02 -0.28
CA TYR A 93 -7.41 -11.73 -0.26
C TYR A 93 -8.07 -12.33 0.98
N TYR A 94 -8.87 -11.55 1.70
CA TYR A 94 -9.57 -12.02 2.90
C TYR A 94 -11.08 -11.92 2.68
N GLU A 95 -11.82 -13.01 2.84
CA GLU A 95 -13.28 -13.01 2.64
C GLU A 95 -14.03 -12.14 3.65
N ASP A 96 -13.41 -11.84 4.79
CA ASP A 96 -13.94 -11.05 5.90
C ASP A 96 -13.30 -9.65 6.03
N ASP A 97 -12.20 -9.38 5.31
CA ASP A 97 -11.49 -8.09 5.34
C ASP A 97 -11.04 -7.62 3.94
N LEU A 98 -11.97 -6.95 3.24
CA LEU A 98 -11.70 -6.32 1.94
C LEU A 98 -10.55 -5.29 2.00
N LEU A 99 -10.48 -4.50 3.08
CA LEU A 99 -9.59 -3.34 3.12
C LEU A 99 -8.14 -3.76 3.34
N ALA A 100 -7.90 -4.85 4.08
CA ALA A 100 -6.56 -5.41 4.25
C ALA A 100 -5.95 -5.83 2.89
N GLY A 101 -6.69 -6.64 2.12
CA GLY A 101 -6.20 -7.10 0.81
C GLY A 101 -6.08 -5.98 -0.21
N LEU A 102 -7.04 -5.05 -0.23
CA LEU A 102 -7.00 -3.91 -1.14
C LEU A 102 -5.84 -2.98 -0.81
N GLY A 103 -5.62 -2.65 0.48
CA GLY A 103 -4.50 -1.84 0.93
C GLY A 103 -3.15 -2.46 0.56
N GLY A 104 -2.97 -3.76 0.80
CA GLY A 104 -1.78 -4.49 0.36
C GLY A 104 -1.56 -4.42 -1.15
N THR A 105 -2.62 -4.55 -1.95
CA THR A 105 -2.52 -4.43 -3.41
C THR A 105 -2.07 -3.05 -3.86
N VAL A 106 -2.63 -1.99 -3.26
CA VAL A 106 -2.23 -0.60 -3.57
C VAL A 106 -0.78 -0.35 -3.14
N HIS A 107 -0.36 -0.90 -2.00
CA HIS A 107 1.01 -0.83 -1.50
C HIS A 107 2.01 -1.44 -2.50
N GLU A 108 1.78 -2.70 -2.89
CA GLU A 108 2.66 -3.39 -3.85
C GLU A 108 2.59 -2.75 -5.24
N THR A 109 1.42 -2.25 -5.64
CA THR A 109 1.30 -1.46 -6.89
C THR A 109 2.21 -0.23 -6.84
N GLY A 110 2.31 0.46 -5.70
CA GLY A 110 3.19 1.62 -5.57
C GLY A 110 4.67 1.27 -5.71
N HIS A 111 5.11 0.13 -5.17
CA HIS A 111 6.44 -0.41 -5.43
C HIS A 111 6.63 -0.70 -6.92
N ALA A 112 5.66 -1.36 -7.55
CA ALA A 112 5.77 -1.74 -8.95
C ALA A 112 5.77 -0.55 -9.91
N LEU A 113 5.02 0.52 -9.60
CA LEU A 113 5.05 1.76 -10.39
C LEU A 113 6.42 2.42 -10.37
N TYR A 114 7.15 2.32 -9.26
CA TYR A 114 8.52 2.80 -9.22
C TYR A 114 9.42 1.99 -10.16
N GLU A 115 9.38 0.67 -10.04
CA GLU A 115 10.18 -0.25 -10.87
C GLU A 115 9.85 -0.11 -12.37
N GLN A 116 8.57 -0.05 -12.74
CA GLN A 116 8.11 0.15 -14.12
C GLN A 116 8.46 1.55 -14.66
N GLY A 117 8.67 2.51 -13.78
CA GLY A 117 9.07 3.88 -14.12
C GLY A 117 10.59 4.07 -14.28
N LEU A 118 11.41 3.06 -13.98
CA LEU A 118 12.86 3.17 -14.10
C LEU A 118 13.29 3.24 -15.58
N PRO A 119 14.36 4.02 -15.89
CA PRO A 119 14.81 4.23 -17.25
C PRO A 119 15.38 2.93 -17.88
N SER A 120 14.68 2.41 -18.88
CA SER A 120 15.08 1.18 -19.58
C SER A 120 16.36 1.31 -20.40
N ASP A 121 16.71 2.52 -20.83
CA ASP A 121 17.96 2.82 -21.53
C ASP A 121 19.20 2.76 -20.62
N LEU A 122 19.02 2.73 -19.30
CA LEU A 122 20.09 2.55 -18.32
C LEU A 122 20.25 1.10 -17.86
N PHE A 123 19.56 0.15 -18.47
CA PHE A 123 19.61 -1.26 -18.04
C PHE A 123 21.05 -1.80 -17.97
N GLY A 124 21.39 -2.46 -16.86
CA GLY A 124 22.69 -3.09 -16.64
C GLY A 124 23.83 -2.12 -16.29
N THR A 125 23.53 -0.82 -16.14
CA THR A 125 24.52 0.18 -15.72
C THR A 125 24.66 0.27 -14.20
N GLY A 126 23.68 -0.26 -13.45
CA GLY A 126 23.57 -0.06 -12.00
C GLY A 126 22.84 1.24 -11.62
N LEU A 127 22.38 2.02 -12.60
CA LEU A 127 21.50 3.19 -12.43
C LEU A 127 20.03 2.90 -12.77
N ASP A 128 19.71 1.62 -12.93
CA ASP A 128 18.42 1.06 -13.35
C ASP A 128 17.71 0.32 -12.22
N SER A 129 18.00 0.68 -10.98
CA SER A 129 17.40 0.12 -9.77
C SER A 129 16.93 1.21 -8.82
N ALA A 130 16.01 0.85 -7.92
CA ALA A 130 15.57 1.76 -6.87
C ALA A 130 16.75 2.27 -6.03
N ALA A 131 16.83 3.59 -5.87
CA ALA A 131 17.97 4.25 -5.24
C ALA A 131 18.18 3.87 -3.75
N SER A 132 17.12 3.54 -3.02
CA SER A 132 17.20 3.09 -1.63
C SER A 132 15.90 2.40 -1.17
N PHE A 133 15.95 1.69 -0.04
CA PHE A 133 14.76 1.06 0.55
C PHE A 133 13.76 2.11 1.02
N GLY A 134 14.22 3.19 1.64
CA GLY A 134 13.37 4.30 2.06
C GLY A 134 12.69 5.00 0.89
N LEU A 135 13.37 5.19 -0.25
CA LEU A 135 12.73 5.74 -1.45
C LEU A 135 11.73 4.76 -2.05
N HIS A 136 12.04 3.46 -2.05
CA HIS A 136 11.12 2.42 -2.53
C HIS A 136 9.83 2.37 -1.69
N GLU A 137 9.97 2.32 -0.36
CA GLU A 137 8.85 2.36 0.59
C GLU A 137 8.08 3.70 0.55
N SER A 138 8.75 4.80 0.16
CA SER A 138 8.05 6.08 -0.01
C SER A 138 7.02 6.02 -1.13
N GLN A 139 7.30 5.27 -2.21
CA GLN A 139 6.34 5.10 -3.31
C GLN A 139 5.18 4.21 -2.88
N SER A 140 5.44 3.08 -2.23
CA SER A 140 4.37 2.19 -1.74
C SER A 140 3.45 2.90 -0.74
N ARG A 141 4.01 3.64 0.23
CA ARG A 141 3.22 4.38 1.23
C ARG A 141 2.52 5.62 0.66
N PHE A 142 3.09 6.26 -0.35
CA PHE A 142 2.41 7.35 -1.04
C PHE A 142 1.11 6.83 -1.69
N TRP A 143 1.21 5.75 -2.46
CA TRP A 143 0.04 5.16 -3.11
C TRP A 143 -0.93 4.54 -2.10
N GLU A 144 -0.46 3.76 -1.13
CA GLU A 144 -1.30 3.11 -0.12
C GLU A 144 -2.04 4.13 0.74
N ASN A 145 -1.32 5.07 1.35
CA ASN A 145 -1.87 5.91 2.41
C ASN A 145 -2.30 7.28 1.91
N ALA A 146 -1.45 7.99 1.17
CA ALA A 146 -1.77 9.34 0.73
C ALA A 146 -2.88 9.33 -0.34
N ILE A 147 -2.89 8.31 -1.21
CA ILE A 147 -3.93 8.12 -2.23
C ILE A 147 -4.98 7.11 -1.75
N GLY A 148 -4.60 5.86 -1.50
CA GLY A 148 -5.50 4.72 -1.28
C GLY A 148 -6.31 4.76 0.02
N ARG A 149 -5.92 5.58 1.01
CA ARG A 149 -6.71 5.85 2.22
C ARG A 149 -7.41 7.21 2.21
N SER A 150 -7.38 7.94 1.10
CA SER A 150 -8.03 9.25 0.98
C SER A 150 -9.53 9.12 0.69
N LEU A 151 -10.33 10.10 1.11
CA LEU A 151 -11.76 10.14 0.79
C LEU A 151 -12.03 10.17 -0.74
N PRO A 152 -11.31 10.97 -1.56
CA PRO A 152 -11.51 10.97 -3.01
C PRO A 152 -11.26 9.60 -3.66
N PHE A 153 -10.29 8.83 -3.15
CA PHE A 153 -10.09 7.46 -3.61
C PHE A 153 -11.31 6.57 -3.34
N PHE A 154 -11.91 6.66 -2.15
CA PHE A 154 -13.11 5.89 -1.82
C PHE A 154 -14.37 6.38 -2.55
N GLU A 155 -14.48 7.67 -2.88
CA GLU A 155 -15.54 8.19 -3.74
C GLU A 155 -15.45 7.61 -5.16
N TRP A 156 -14.23 7.47 -5.68
CA TRP A 156 -13.98 6.81 -6.96
C TRP A 156 -14.17 5.29 -6.89
N LEU A 157 -13.81 4.65 -5.76
CA LEU A 157 -13.90 3.21 -5.58
C LEU A 157 -15.35 2.74 -5.38
N GLN A 158 -16.18 3.49 -4.64
CA GLN A 158 -17.54 3.10 -4.28
C GLN A 158 -18.37 2.55 -5.46
N PRO A 159 -18.54 3.26 -6.59
CA PRO A 159 -19.35 2.73 -7.69
C PRO A 159 -18.77 1.45 -8.32
N ARG A 160 -17.44 1.25 -8.24
CA ARG A 160 -16.79 0.01 -8.70
C ARG A 160 -17.02 -1.13 -7.72
N LEU A 161 -16.98 -0.83 -6.43
CA LEU A 161 -17.32 -1.78 -5.38
C LEU A 161 -18.77 -2.25 -5.54
N ASP A 162 -19.71 -1.34 -5.79
CA ASP A 162 -21.12 -1.67 -6.02
C ASP A 162 -21.33 -2.58 -7.23
N ALA A 163 -20.56 -2.36 -8.30
CA ALA A 163 -20.62 -3.19 -9.50
C ALA A 163 -20.08 -4.62 -9.26
N ARG A 164 -19.05 -4.77 -8.42
CA ARG A 164 -18.43 -6.08 -8.12
C ARG A 164 -19.14 -6.83 -6.98
N PHE A 165 -19.75 -6.10 -6.04
CA PHE A 165 -20.44 -6.63 -4.88
C PHE A 165 -21.86 -6.05 -4.76
N PRO A 166 -22.82 -6.49 -5.61
CA PRO A 166 -24.18 -5.97 -5.58
C PRO A 166 -24.83 -6.13 -4.20
N GLY A 167 -25.42 -5.05 -3.68
CA GLY A 167 -26.10 -5.07 -2.38
C GLY A 167 -25.19 -4.89 -1.15
N ASN A 168 -23.89 -4.62 -1.33
CA ASN A 168 -22.98 -4.35 -0.20
C ASN A 168 -23.39 -3.10 0.63
N GLY A 169 -24.00 -2.11 -0.01
CA GLY A 169 -24.58 -0.92 0.62
C GLY A 169 -23.58 0.04 1.27
N LYS A 170 -22.27 -0.14 1.06
CA LYS A 170 -21.21 0.67 1.67
C LYS A 170 -21.12 2.04 1.01
N GLN A 171 -20.96 3.07 1.82
CA GLN A 171 -20.71 4.43 1.33
C GLN A 171 -19.21 4.74 1.36
N ALA A 172 -18.74 5.61 0.45
CA ALA A 172 -17.36 6.06 0.41
C ALA A 172 -16.83 6.54 1.78
N VAL A 173 -17.65 7.29 2.51
CA VAL A 173 -17.29 7.79 3.84
C VAL A 173 -17.11 6.67 4.88
N ASP A 174 -17.86 5.57 4.77
CA ASP A 174 -17.74 4.44 5.69
C ASP A 174 -16.47 3.63 5.38
N LEU A 175 -16.18 3.41 4.09
CA LEU A 175 -14.92 2.81 3.63
C LEU A 175 -13.72 3.62 4.09
N TYR A 176 -13.75 4.95 3.87
CA TYR A 176 -12.72 5.89 4.30
C TYR A 176 -12.47 5.83 5.82
N ARG A 177 -13.53 5.84 6.62
CA ARG A 177 -13.40 5.76 8.08
C ARG A 177 -12.85 4.42 8.55
N ALA A 178 -13.28 3.31 7.94
CA ALA A 178 -12.79 1.99 8.27
C ALA A 178 -11.30 1.83 7.92
N ALA A 179 -10.87 2.32 6.74
CA ALA A 179 -9.48 2.25 6.30
C ALA A 179 -8.51 3.12 7.11
N ASN A 180 -9.02 4.12 7.85
CA ASN A 180 -8.22 5.03 8.67
C ASN A 180 -8.42 4.81 10.19
N ARG A 181 -8.84 3.61 10.58
CA ARG A 181 -8.89 3.22 11.99
C ARG A 181 -7.49 3.29 12.61
N ILE A 182 -7.41 3.82 13.82
CA ILE A 182 -6.21 3.81 14.66
C ILE A 182 -6.51 2.96 15.89
N GLN A 183 -5.71 1.91 16.11
CA GLN A 183 -5.79 1.09 17.31
C GLN A 183 -4.38 0.60 17.69
N PRO A 184 -3.94 0.78 18.95
CA PRO A 184 -2.72 0.14 19.43
C PRO A 184 -2.82 -1.38 19.32
N GLY A 185 -1.84 -1.99 18.67
CA GLY A 185 -1.77 -3.44 18.45
C GLY A 185 -0.36 -3.99 18.67
N PHE A 186 -0.26 -5.31 18.76
CA PHE A 186 1.02 -6.00 18.96
C PHE A 186 1.70 -6.41 17.65
N ILE A 187 0.98 -6.39 16.54
CA ILE A 187 1.46 -6.86 15.24
C ILE A 187 1.75 -5.66 14.34
N ARG A 188 3.00 -5.52 13.92
CA ARG A 188 3.47 -4.37 13.12
C ARG A 188 2.87 -4.33 11.70
N VAL A 189 2.49 -5.48 11.16
CA VAL A 189 2.05 -5.62 9.75
C VAL A 189 0.53 -5.63 9.57
N GLN A 190 -0.22 -5.40 10.65
CA GLN A 190 -1.69 -5.38 10.67
C GLN A 190 -2.21 -3.95 10.83
#